data_AF-B6WAJ9-F1
#
_entry.id   AF-B6WAJ9-F1
#
_cell.length_a   1.000
_cell.length_b   1.000
_cell.length_c   1.000
_cell.angle_alpha   90.00
_cell.angle_beta   90.00
_cell.angle_gamma   90.00
#
_symmetry.space_group_name_H-M   'P 1'
#
loop_
_entity.id
_entity.type
_entity.pdbx_description
1 polymer ?
#
loop_
_entity_poly.entity_id
_entity_poly.type
_entity_poly.pdbx_seq_one_letter_code
_entity_poly.pdbx_strand_id
1 'polypeptide(L)'
;MFFEINHHLKISDNFREGFYQTLTYDENSMEKIYEIKCIDPSKVLSEKYKLARSTVFFSATLSPMNFYIKMLGAEDSLKVHLDLPFDKKNFALLASSISTRYKDRNNNLMDIADLIHEFINAKKRKLFYIFPFIFISYRCL
;
A
#
# COMPACT_ATOMS: atom_id res chain seq x y z
N MET A 1 28.05 -5.10 -5.46
CA MET A 1 28.44 -5.55 -6.82
C MET A 1 27.99 -6.97 -7.19
N PHE A 2 28.57 -8.07 -6.67
CA PHE A 2 28.18 -9.44 -7.11
C PHE A 2 26.69 -9.78 -6.89
N PHE A 3 26.14 -9.46 -5.72
CA PHE A 3 24.73 -9.76 -5.40
C PHE A 3 23.76 -8.93 -6.22
N GLU A 4 24.08 -7.66 -6.51
CA GLU A 4 23.23 -6.77 -7.30
C GLU A 4 23.14 -7.24 -8.76
N ILE A 5 24.28 -7.64 -9.35
CA ILE A 5 24.31 -8.18 -10.70
C ILE A 5 23.51 -9.48 -10.78
N ASN A 6 23.71 -10.41 -9.83
CA ASN A 6 22.94 -11.66 -9.81
C ASN A 6 21.45 -11.44 -9.56
N HIS A 7 21.10 -10.46 -8.72
CA HIS A 7 19.71 -10.09 -8.48
C HIS A 7 19.05 -9.59 -9.77
N HIS A 8 19.73 -8.68 -10.48
CA HIS A 8 19.26 -8.14 -11.75
C HIS A 8 19.11 -9.24 -12.82
N LEU A 9 20.10 -10.13 -12.96
CA LEU A 9 20.03 -11.25 -13.90
C LEU A 9 18.85 -12.17 -13.59
N LYS A 10 18.65 -12.57 -12.33
CA LYS A 10 17.51 -13.43 -11.93
C LYS A 10 16.15 -12.79 -12.20
N ILE A 11 16.02 -11.48 -12.02
CA ILE A 11 14.78 -10.76 -12.35
C ILE A 11 14.59 -10.72 -13.86
N SER A 12 15.66 -10.43 -14.61
CA SER A 12 15.64 -10.41 -16.07
C SER A 12 15.29 -11.78 -16.66
N ASP A 13 15.74 -12.88 -16.06
CA ASP A 13 15.38 -14.24 -16.48
C ASP A 13 13.88 -14.53 -16.31
N ASN A 14 13.22 -13.83 -15.39
CA ASN A 14 11.78 -13.92 -15.16
C ASN A 14 11.00 -12.80 -15.88
N PHE A 15 11.67 -12.01 -16.73
CA PHE A 15 11.04 -10.91 -17.45
C PHE A 15 10.01 -11.44 -18.45
N ARG A 16 8.74 -11.08 -18.23
CA ARG A 16 7.59 -11.56 -18.98
C ARG A 16 6.44 -10.58 -18.89
N GLU A 17 5.30 -10.93 -19.46
CA GLU A 17 4.07 -10.15 -19.32
C GLU A 17 3.78 -9.83 -17.85
N GLY A 18 3.47 -8.57 -17.56
CA GLY A 18 3.35 -8.04 -16.21
C GLY A 18 4.59 -7.30 -15.70
N PHE A 19 5.73 -7.41 -16.39
CA PHE A 19 6.93 -6.63 -16.11
C PHE A 19 7.13 -5.50 -17.13
N TYR A 20 7.67 -4.37 -16.67
CA TYR A 20 7.97 -3.19 -17.48
C TYR A 20 9.38 -2.71 -17.21
N GLN A 21 10.04 -2.20 -18.24
CA GLN A 21 11.35 -1.57 -18.13
C GLN A 21 11.17 -0.07 -18.22
N THR A 22 11.79 0.66 -17.30
CA THR A 22 11.76 2.12 -17.29
C THR A 22 13.18 2.66 -17.33
N LEU A 23 13.44 3.56 -18.27
CA LEU A 23 14.65 4.37 -18.30
C LEU A 23 14.25 5.80 -17.96
N THR A 24 14.71 6.26 -16.81
CA THR A 24 14.48 7.64 -16.36
C THR A 24 15.80 8.39 -16.42
N TYR A 25 15.74 9.64 -16.88
CA TYR A 25 16.87 10.56 -16.87
C TYR A 25 16.55 11.72 -15.95
N ASP A 26 17.45 11.99 -15.02
CA ASP A 26 17.34 13.15 -14.14
C ASP A 26 18.28 14.24 -14.64
N GLU A 27 17.68 15.34 -15.11
CA GLU A 27 18.41 16.49 -15.66
C GLU A 27 19.30 17.19 -14.62
N ASN A 28 18.97 17.08 -13.32
CA ASN A 28 19.74 17.74 -12.27
C ASN A 28 20.98 16.96 -11.86
N SER A 29 20.87 15.62 -11.78
CA SER A 29 21.98 14.73 -11.41
C SER A 29 22.77 14.22 -12.62
N MET A 30 22.24 14.41 -13.84
CA MET A 30 22.74 13.81 -15.09
C MET A 30 22.77 12.27 -15.06
N GLU A 31 22.06 11.66 -14.10
CA GLU A 31 22.04 10.21 -13.92
C GLU A 31 20.96 9.56 -14.79
N LYS A 32 21.27 8.35 -15.27
CA LYS A 32 20.34 7.48 -15.98
C LYS A 32 20.00 6.31 -15.09
N ILE A 33 18.73 6.17 -14.74
CA ILE A 33 18.23 5.09 -13.90
C ILE A 33 17.47 4.12 -14.79
N TYR A 34 17.95 2.88 -14.83
CA TYR A 34 17.29 1.76 -15.49
C TYR A 34 16.68 0.83 -14.44
N GLU A 35 15.39 0.56 -14.54
CA GLU A 35 14.67 -0.30 -13.60
C GLU A 35 13.76 -1.30 -14.32
N ILE A 36 13.66 -2.50 -13.75
CA ILE A 36 12.66 -3.49 -14.12
C ILE A 36 11.60 -3.52 -13.02
N LYS A 37 10.34 -3.23 -13.36
CA LYS A 37 9.20 -3.17 -12.44
C LYS A 37 8.22 -4.30 -12.71
N CYS A 38 7.85 -5.02 -11.66
CA CYS A 38 6.74 -5.98 -11.71
C CYS A 38 5.44 -5.24 -11.36
N ILE A 39 4.56 -5.09 -12.36
CA ILE A 39 3.24 -4.49 -12.18
C ILE A 39 2.19 -5.56 -11.89
N ASP A 40 2.31 -6.73 -12.52
CA ASP A 40 1.42 -7.87 -12.28
C ASP A 40 2.22 -9.13 -11.87
N PRO A 41 2.19 -9.51 -10.58
CA PRO A 41 2.91 -10.69 -10.10
C PRO A 41 2.12 -12.00 -10.24
N SER A 42 0.85 -11.97 -10.69
CA SER A 42 -0.07 -13.11 -10.64
C SER A 42 0.49 -14.38 -11.30
N LYS A 43 1.09 -14.26 -12.49
CA LYS A 43 1.69 -15.38 -13.22
C LYS A 43 2.90 -15.97 -12.49
N VAL A 44 3.78 -15.10 -11.96
CA VAL A 44 4.95 -15.52 -11.20
C VAL A 44 4.52 -16.30 -9.95
N LEU A 45 3.54 -15.77 -9.24
CA LEU A 45 3.03 -16.32 -8.01
C LEU A 45 2.34 -17.67 -8.22
N SER A 46 1.43 -17.76 -9.19
CA SER A 46 0.71 -19.00 -9.52
C SER A 46 1.64 -20.17 -9.87
N GLU A 47 2.75 -19.92 -10.57
CA GLU A 47 3.76 -20.93 -10.84
C GLU A 47 4.50 -21.40 -9.59
N LYS A 48 4.78 -20.49 -8.65
CA LYS A 48 5.41 -20.86 -7.38
C LYS A 48 4.49 -21.71 -6.53
N TYR A 49 3.18 -21.46 -6.56
CA TYR A 49 2.22 -22.27 -5.81
C TYR A 49 2.16 -23.71 -6.29
N LYS A 50 2.43 -23.98 -7.58
CA LYS A 50 2.50 -25.35 -8.13
C LYS A 50 3.61 -26.20 -7.50
N LEU A 51 4.61 -25.57 -6.90
CA LEU A 51 5.69 -26.26 -6.18
C LEU A 51 5.27 -26.69 -4.77
N ALA A 52 4.19 -26.13 -4.24
CA ALA A 52 3.64 -26.46 -2.93
C ALA A 52 2.47 -27.44 -3.05
N ARG A 53 2.25 -28.25 -2.02
CA ARG A 53 1.09 -29.16 -1.95
C ARG A 53 -0.22 -28.40 -1.73
N SER A 54 -0.18 -27.27 -1.03
CA SER A 54 -1.32 -26.41 -0.73
C SER A 54 -0.82 -25.02 -0.35
N THR A 55 -1.59 -23.98 -0.70
CA THR A 55 -1.29 -22.57 -0.39
C THR A 55 -2.54 -21.94 0.22
N VAL A 56 -2.38 -21.26 1.35
CA VAL A 56 -3.46 -20.56 2.06
C VAL A 56 -3.10 -19.09 2.21
N PHE A 57 -3.97 -18.20 1.75
CA PHE A 57 -3.85 -16.76 1.94
C PHE A 57 -4.82 -16.31 3.03
N PHE A 58 -4.28 -15.67 4.07
CA PHE A 58 -5.08 -15.20 5.19
C PHE A 58 -4.68 -13.78 5.58
N SER A 59 -5.65 -12.88 5.59
CA SER A 59 -5.51 -11.54 6.17
C SER A 59 -6.89 -10.93 6.39
N ALA A 60 -7.03 -10.17 7.48
CA ALA A 60 -8.25 -9.43 7.82
C ALA A 60 -8.48 -8.19 6.93
N THR A 61 -7.51 -7.80 6.09
CA THR A 61 -7.56 -6.59 5.26
C THR A 61 -7.64 -6.88 3.76
N LEU A 62 -7.91 -8.12 3.34
CA LEU A 62 -8.09 -8.50 1.93
C LEU A 62 -9.45 -8.06 1.38
N SER A 63 -9.64 -6.75 1.26
CA SER A 63 -10.85 -6.15 0.70
C SER A 63 -10.48 -5.07 -0.31
N PRO A 64 -11.04 -5.09 -1.54
CA PRO A 64 -12.01 -6.07 -2.06
C PRO A 64 -11.37 -7.43 -2.42
N MET A 65 -12.02 -8.52 -2.02
CA MET A 65 -11.48 -9.89 -2.18
C MET A 65 -11.11 -10.23 -3.63
N ASN A 66 -11.94 -9.84 -4.61
CA ASN A 66 -11.70 -10.13 -6.02
C ASN A 66 -10.42 -9.49 -6.57
N PHE A 67 -10.06 -8.29 -6.10
CA PHE A 67 -8.84 -7.61 -6.52
C PHE A 67 -7.61 -8.42 -6.08
N TYR A 68 -7.56 -8.80 -4.81
CA TYR A 68 -6.43 -9.54 -4.26
C TYR A 68 -6.30 -10.93 -4.85
N ILE A 69 -7.41 -11.64 -5.07
CA ILE A 69 -7.39 -12.97 -5.69
C ILE A 69 -6.79 -12.92 -7.10
N LYS A 70 -7.18 -11.92 -7.90
CA LYS A 70 -6.60 -11.72 -9.23
C LYS A 70 -5.11 -11.38 -9.15
N MET A 71 -4.73 -10.44 -8.29
CA MET A 71 -3.32 -10.05 -8.10
C MET A 71 -2.44 -11.21 -7.64
N LEU A 72 -2.97 -12.09 -6.78
CA LEU A 72 -2.28 -13.28 -6.30
C LEU A 72 -2.25 -14.41 -7.34
N GLY A 73 -3.02 -14.34 -8.43
CA GLY A 73 -3.10 -15.43 -9.43
C GLY A 73 -3.77 -16.68 -8.87
N ALA A 74 -4.75 -16.52 -7.98
CA ALA A 74 -5.43 -17.60 -7.27
C ALA A 74 -6.93 -17.67 -7.64
N GLU A 75 -7.28 -17.44 -8.90
CA GLU A 75 -8.68 -17.29 -9.34
C GLU A 75 -9.55 -18.52 -9.01
N ASP A 76 -8.98 -19.72 -9.07
CA ASP A 76 -9.64 -21.01 -8.77
C ASP A 76 -9.68 -21.36 -7.26
N SER A 77 -9.29 -20.44 -6.37
CA SER A 77 -9.19 -20.70 -4.93
C SER A 77 -10.52 -20.57 -4.18
N LEU A 78 -10.64 -21.30 -3.06
CA LEU A 78 -11.73 -21.14 -2.10
C LEU A 78 -11.65 -19.76 -1.43
N LYS A 79 -12.78 -19.05 -1.41
CA LYS A 79 -12.89 -17.71 -0.82
C LYS A 79 -13.66 -17.78 0.49
N VAL A 80 -13.05 -17.32 1.57
CA VAL A 80 -13.70 -17.25 2.89
C VAL A 80 -13.53 -15.84 3.42
N HIS A 81 -14.65 -15.22 3.78
CA HIS A 81 -14.67 -13.95 4.49
C HIS A 81 -15.34 -14.18 5.84
N LEU A 82 -14.65 -13.78 6.92
CA LEU A 82 -15.16 -13.90 8.29
C LEU A 82 -15.58 -12.52 8.77
N ASP A 83 -16.72 -12.44 9.44
CA ASP A 83 -17.17 -11.20 10.06
C ASP A 83 -16.28 -10.80 11.25
N LEU A 84 -16.19 -9.50 11.48
CA LEU A 84 -15.45 -8.96 12.62
C LEU A 84 -16.09 -9.45 13.93
N PRO A 85 -15.32 -10.12 14.82
CA PRO A 85 -15.87 -10.71 16.05
C PRO A 85 -16.06 -9.67 17.18
N PHE A 86 -15.80 -8.39 16.93
CA PHE A 86 -15.79 -7.35 17.95
C PHE A 86 -17.13 -6.59 18.01
N ASP A 87 -17.58 -6.29 19.24
CA ASP A 87 -18.77 -5.46 19.45
C ASP A 87 -18.57 -4.06 18.84
N LYS A 88 -19.56 -3.62 18.05
CA LYS A 88 -19.59 -2.30 17.43
C LYS A 88 -19.46 -1.16 18.44
N LYS A 89 -19.85 -1.37 19.70
CA LYS A 89 -19.70 -0.38 20.79
C LYS A 89 -18.24 -0.01 21.08
N ASN A 90 -17.28 -0.87 20.73
CA ASN A 90 -15.86 -0.61 20.89
C ASN A 90 -15.28 0.30 19.79
N PHE A 91 -16.06 0.61 18.75
CA PHE A 91 -15.65 1.44 17.62
C PHE A 91 -16.50 2.70 17.54
N ALA A 92 -15.84 3.84 17.32
CA ALA A 92 -16.49 5.09 16.97
C ALA A 92 -15.85 5.60 15.68
N LEU A 93 -16.67 5.88 14.67
CA LEU A 93 -16.23 6.49 13.42
C LEU A 93 -16.65 7.95 13.42
N LEU A 94 -15.68 8.84 13.23
CA LEU A 94 -15.88 10.27 13.05
C LEU A 94 -15.32 10.63 11.69
N ALA A 95 -16.14 11.24 10.85
CA ALA A 95 -15.74 11.69 9.52
C ALA A 95 -15.80 13.22 9.49
N SER A 96 -14.70 13.84 9.08
CA SER A 96 -14.65 15.28 8.79
C SER A 96 -14.79 15.49 7.27
N SER A 97 -15.46 16.58 6.87
CA SER A 97 -15.62 16.96 5.46
C SER A 97 -14.37 17.62 4.86
N ILE A 98 -13.30 17.78 5.63
CA ILE A 98 -12.07 18.42 5.18
C ILE A 98 -11.34 17.52 4.18
N SER A 99 -11.03 18.06 2.99
CA SER A 99 -10.26 17.36 1.96
C SER A 99 -8.79 17.29 2.33
N THR A 100 -8.23 16.07 2.33
CA THR A 100 -6.79 15.80 2.52
C THR A 100 -6.05 15.54 1.20
N ARG A 101 -6.70 15.81 0.05
CA ARG A 101 -6.11 15.60 -1.28
C ARG A 101 -4.96 16.57 -1.53
N TYR A 102 -4.00 16.15 -2.35
CA TYR A 102 -2.80 16.94 -2.67
C TYR A 102 -3.11 18.38 -3.13
N LYS A 103 -4.15 18.58 -3.94
CA LYS A 103 -4.54 19.89 -4.48
C LYS A 103 -5.03 20.86 -3.40
N ASP A 104 -5.73 20.36 -2.37
CA ASP A 104 -6.42 21.18 -1.38
C ASP A 104 -5.60 21.35 -0.09
N ARG A 105 -4.49 20.59 0.05
CA ARG A 105 -3.75 20.44 1.31
C ARG A 105 -3.24 21.75 1.91
N ASN A 106 -2.84 22.72 1.09
CA ASN A 106 -2.25 23.97 1.59
C ASN A 106 -3.34 24.86 2.20
N ASN A 107 -4.55 24.82 1.63
CA ASN A 107 -5.67 25.62 2.07
C ASN A 107 -6.29 25.04 3.35
N ASN A 108 -6.36 23.71 3.44
CA ASN A 108 -6.99 23.01 4.56
C ASN A 108 -6.03 22.67 5.70
N LEU A 109 -4.75 23.08 5.61
CA LEU A 109 -3.74 22.68 6.58
C LEU A 109 -4.08 23.15 8.00
N MET A 110 -4.57 24.39 8.12
CA MET A 110 -4.94 24.96 9.42
C MET A 110 -6.16 24.25 9.99
N ASP A 111 -7.19 24.00 9.17
CA ASP A 111 -8.40 23.28 9.59
C ASP A 111 -8.09 21.86 10.08
N ILE A 112 -7.11 21.18 9.47
CA ILE A 112 -6.64 19.86 9.91
C ILE A 112 -5.94 19.96 11.26
N ALA A 113 -5.10 20.98 11.47
CA ALA A 113 -4.40 21.19 12.73
C ALA A 113 -5.40 21.48 13.88
N ASP A 114 -6.38 22.34 13.63
CA ASP A 114 -7.43 22.66 14.60
C ASP A 114 -8.26 21.41 14.95
N LEU A 115 -8.65 20.61 13.94
CA LEU A 115 -9.37 19.35 14.16
C LEU A 115 -8.58 18.37 15.05
N ILE A 116 -7.27 18.25 14.81
CA ILE A 116 -6.40 17.40 15.62
C ILE A 116 -6.33 17.94 17.05
N HIS A 117 -6.17 19.26 17.20
CA HIS A 117 -6.09 19.91 18.51
C HIS A 117 -7.38 19.70 19.33
N GLU A 118 -8.54 19.89 18.72
CA GLU A 118 -9.83 19.57 19.33
C GLU A 118 -9.93 18.10 19.76
N PHE A 119 -9.47 17.17 18.91
CA PHE A 119 -9.51 15.74 19.21
C PHE A 119 -8.61 15.34 20.38
N ILE A 120 -7.41 15.95 20.49
CA ILE A 120 -6.50 15.76 21.62
C ILE A 120 -7.15 16.25 22.91
N ASN A 121 -7.76 17.45 22.87
CA ASN A 121 -8.38 18.05 24.04
C ASN A 121 -9.64 17.30 24.49
N ALA A 122 -10.39 16.70 23.57
CA ALA A 122 -11.63 15.98 23.87
C ALA A 122 -11.40 14.65 24.64
N LYS A 123 -10.27 13.97 24.44
CA LYS A 123 -9.96 12.71 25.14
C LYS A 123 -8.52 12.66 25.62
N LYS A 124 -8.33 12.78 26.94
CA LYS A 124 -7.06 12.48 27.63
C LYS A 124 -6.77 10.96 27.62
N ARG A 125 -6.33 10.44 26.48
CA ARG A 125 -5.81 9.07 26.29
C ARG A 125 -4.66 9.10 25.29
N LYS A 126 -3.92 7.99 25.19
CA LYS A 126 -2.91 7.82 24.14
C LYS A 126 -3.61 7.77 22.79
N LEU A 127 -3.15 8.60 21.86
CA LEU A 127 -3.69 8.77 20.52
C LEU A 127 -2.61 8.41 19.50
N PHE A 128 -3.01 7.85 18.36
CA PHE A 128 -2.13 7.55 17.24
C PHE A 128 -2.69 8.20 15.98
N TYR A 129 -1.86 9.01 15.31
CA TYR A 129 -2.22 9.72 14.09
C TYR A 129 -1.45 9.13 12.91
N ILE A 130 -2.18 8.79 11.84
CA ILE A 130 -1.61 8.28 10.59
C ILE A 130 -1.96 9.26 9.49
N PHE A 131 -0.93 9.82 8.85
CA PHE A 131 -1.11 10.77 7.75
C PHE A 131 -0.76 10.12 6.41
N PRO A 132 -1.50 10.43 5.33
CA PRO A 132 -1.19 9.92 3.99
C PRO A 132 0.09 10.52 3.39
N PHE A 133 0.56 11.66 3.91
CA PHE A 133 1.77 12.34 3.44
C PHE A 133 2.55 12.93 4.61
N ILE A 134 3.88 12.92 4.49
CA ILE A 134 4.78 13.43 5.53
C ILE A 134 4.64 14.94 5.76
N PHE A 135 4.25 15.68 4.72
CA PHE A 135 4.11 17.14 4.74
C PHE A 135 3.14 17.66 5.81
N ILE A 136 2.03 16.95 6.06
CA ILE A 136 1.04 17.35 7.07
C ILE A 136 1.64 17.16 8.47
N SER A 137 2.41 16.09 8.68
CA SER A 137 3.05 15.80 9.96
C SER A 137 4.05 16.88 10.39
N TYR A 138 4.76 17.52 9.46
CA TYR A 138 5.78 18.53 9.80
C TYR A 138 5.22 19.94 10.05
N ARG A 139 3.96 20.21 9.67
CA ARG A 139 3.39 21.57 9.75
C ARG A 139 2.20 21.68 10.69
N CYS A 140 1.56 20.56 11.06
CA CYS A 140 0.43 20.53 11.99
C CYS A 140 0.83 20.15 13.43
N LEU A 141 2.03 19.61 13.65
CA LEU A 141 2.65 19.36 14.95
C LEU A 141 3.70 20.41 15.25
#